data_AF-A0A1A7X2U9-F1
#
_entry.id   AF-A0A1A7X2U9-F1
#
_cell.length_a   1.000
_cell.length_b   1.000
_cell.length_c   1.000
_cell.angle_alpha   90.00
_cell.angle_beta   90.00
_cell.angle_gamma   90.00
#
_symmetry.space_group_name_H-M   'P 1'
#
loop_
_entity.id
_entity.type
_entity.pdbx_description
1 polymer ?
#
loop_
_entity_poly.entity_id
_entity_poly.type
_entity_poly.pdbx_seq_one_letter_code
_entity_poly.pdbx_strand_id
1 'polypeptide(L)'
;GCLCSAFWVVPHVGSSAVRCRCKHQLQDHREDAAHLCQKCDFCSGFQSPYTCGCGQPCYAHRTLVETKQEREARGQPVGKDVPYAAMGGLTGFSSLLDGYLAMDASAEEDRDDGCLQTPSALRMSDASLRASGSGLCQKRSNKQ
;
A
#
# COMPACT_ATOMS: atom_id res chain seq x y z
N GLY A 1 -18.32 22.68 2.80
CA GLY A 1 -17.44 21.57 2.37
C GLY A 1 -17.80 21.18 0.96
N CYS A 2 -16.87 20.66 0.18
CA CYS A 2 -17.13 20.15 -1.17
C CYS A 2 -18.19 19.01 -1.16
N LEU A 3 -18.93 18.83 -2.25
CA LEU A 3 -19.91 17.74 -2.43
C LEU A 3 -19.32 16.52 -3.15
N CYS A 4 -17.99 16.40 -3.19
CA CYS A 4 -17.33 15.29 -3.88
C CYS A 4 -17.50 13.99 -3.10
N SER A 5 -17.85 12.90 -3.79
CA SER A 5 -17.90 11.55 -3.21
C SER A 5 -16.52 11.02 -2.86
N ALA A 6 -15.50 11.38 -3.65
CA ALA A 6 -14.11 11.05 -3.44
C ALA A 6 -13.21 12.23 -3.83
N PHE A 7 -12.04 12.32 -3.19
CA PHE A 7 -11.01 13.27 -3.57
C PHE A 7 -10.21 12.71 -4.75
N TRP A 8 -10.39 13.30 -5.94
CA TRP A 8 -9.68 12.88 -7.14
C TRP A 8 -8.60 13.91 -7.47
N VAL A 9 -7.33 13.51 -7.33
CA VAL A 9 -6.18 14.35 -7.63
C VAL A 9 -5.60 13.93 -8.97
N VAL A 10 -5.32 14.91 -9.83
CA VAL A 10 -4.46 14.68 -10.99
C VAL A 10 -3.02 14.69 -10.50
N PRO A 11 -2.30 13.55 -10.53
CA PRO A 11 -0.90 13.52 -10.10
C PRO A 11 -0.07 14.41 -11.01
N HIS A 12 0.62 15.38 -10.43
CA HIS A 12 1.61 16.14 -11.15
C HIS A 12 2.82 15.25 -11.41
N VAL A 13 3.14 15.00 -12.67
CA VAL A 13 4.28 14.15 -13.05
C VAL A 13 5.57 14.90 -12.72
N GLY A 14 6.33 14.42 -11.74
CA GLY A 14 7.64 14.96 -11.36
C GLY A 14 8.03 14.67 -9.91
N SER A 15 9.34 14.69 -9.61
CA SER A 15 9.90 14.49 -8.27
C SER A 15 9.85 15.73 -7.37
N SER A 16 9.05 16.75 -7.73
CA SER A 16 8.99 17.99 -6.97
C SER A 16 8.28 17.76 -5.63
N ALA A 17 8.98 18.00 -4.53
CA ALA A 17 8.40 17.97 -3.19
C ALA A 17 7.18 18.92 -3.10
N VAL A 18 6.18 18.50 -2.32
CA VAL A 18 4.96 19.29 -2.08
C VAL A 18 5.33 20.60 -1.38
N ARG A 19 4.88 21.72 -1.95
CA ARG A 19 5.12 23.06 -1.41
C ARG A 19 3.83 23.66 -0.90
N CYS A 20 3.92 24.44 0.17
CA CYS A 20 2.80 25.26 0.63
C CYS A 20 2.47 26.34 -0.42
N ARG A 21 1.29 26.96 -0.32
CA ARG A 21 0.94 28.17 -1.09
C ARG A 21 1.93 29.32 -0.94
N CYS A 22 2.62 29.42 0.19
CA CYS A 22 3.72 30.36 0.40
C CYS A 22 5.04 29.96 -0.30
N LYS A 23 5.04 28.88 -1.10
CA LYS A 23 6.18 28.27 -1.83
C LYS A 23 7.26 27.61 -0.96
N HIS A 24 7.10 27.61 0.36
CA HIS A 24 8.00 26.94 1.29
C HIS A 24 7.69 25.44 1.43
N GLN A 25 8.69 24.68 1.90
CA GLN A 25 8.56 23.24 2.12
C GLN A 25 7.84 22.94 3.43
N LEU A 26 7.39 21.70 3.61
CA LEU A 26 6.75 21.25 4.85
C LEU A 26 7.68 21.42 6.08
N GLN A 27 9.00 21.23 5.89
CA GLN A 27 10.03 21.39 6.93
C GLN A 27 10.15 22.84 7.44
N ASP A 28 9.74 23.83 6.64
CA ASP A 28 9.76 25.24 7.02
C ASP A 28 8.53 25.64 7.86
N HIS A 29 7.66 24.68 8.20
CA HIS A 29 6.47 24.88 9.01
C HIS A 29 6.67 24.19 10.36
N ARG A 30 6.10 24.77 11.42
CA ARG A 30 6.14 24.17 12.76
C ARG A 30 5.27 22.91 12.81
N GLU A 31 5.64 21.97 13.68
CA GLU A 31 4.87 20.74 13.91
C GLU A 31 3.67 20.96 14.84
N ASP A 32 3.45 22.20 15.30
CA ASP A 32 2.30 22.60 16.11
C ASP A 32 0.98 22.39 15.35
N ALA A 33 -0.14 22.29 16.07
CA ALA A 33 -1.48 22.06 15.49
C ALA A 33 -1.90 23.07 14.41
N ALA A 34 -1.30 24.26 14.40
CA ALA A 34 -1.55 25.31 13.40
C ALA A 34 -0.62 25.23 12.17
N HIS A 35 0.45 24.42 12.21
CA HIS A 35 1.44 24.28 11.14
C HIS A 35 1.93 25.59 10.52
N LEU A 36 2.23 26.59 11.35
CA LEU A 36 2.61 27.93 10.88
C LEU A 36 3.98 27.92 10.20
N CYS A 37 4.12 28.67 9.11
CA CYS A 37 5.40 28.83 8.43
C CYS A 37 6.33 29.71 9.26
N GLN A 38 7.60 29.31 9.36
CA GLN A 38 8.64 30.06 10.07
C GLN A 38 9.26 31.18 9.23
N LYS A 39 9.04 31.14 7.91
CA LYS A 39 9.65 32.07 6.94
C LYS A 39 8.70 33.17 6.46
N CYS A 40 7.40 33.08 6.73
CA CYS A 40 6.43 34.08 6.29
C CYS A 40 5.22 34.21 7.22
N ASP A 41 4.77 35.45 7.43
CA ASP A 41 3.66 35.78 8.35
C ASP A 41 2.26 35.70 7.70
N PHE A 42 2.19 35.58 6.38
CA PHE A 42 0.92 35.50 5.63
C PHE A 42 0.32 34.09 5.58
N CYS A 43 1.05 33.10 6.07
CA CYS A 43 0.64 31.71 6.07
C CYS A 43 0.03 31.37 7.43
N SER A 44 -1.25 30.99 7.42
CA SER A 44 -1.95 30.52 8.62
C SER A 44 -1.81 29.02 8.88
N GLY A 45 -1.03 28.31 8.06
CA GLY A 45 -0.87 26.86 8.11
C GLY A 45 -0.39 26.28 6.78
N PHE A 46 0.18 25.07 6.80
CA PHE A 46 0.59 24.37 5.59
C PHE A 46 -0.64 24.06 4.69
N GLN A 47 -0.72 24.72 3.53
CA GLN A 47 -1.76 24.49 2.53
C GLN A 47 -1.15 23.89 1.28
N SER A 48 -1.43 22.61 1.02
CA SER A 48 -0.95 21.95 -0.19
C SER A 48 -1.61 22.53 -1.46
N PRO A 49 -0.93 22.49 -2.61
CA PRO A 49 -1.44 23.02 -3.87
C PRO A 49 -2.33 22.00 -4.60
N TYR A 50 -2.50 20.79 -4.04
CA TYR A 50 -3.31 19.76 -4.65
C TYR A 50 -4.77 20.19 -4.69
N THR A 51 -5.30 20.22 -5.91
CA THR A 51 -6.69 20.50 -6.20
C THR A 51 -7.38 19.21 -6.60
N CYS A 52 -8.61 19.05 -6.11
CA CYS A 52 -9.48 17.98 -6.58
C CYS A 52 -9.97 18.32 -8.00
N GLY A 53 -10.44 17.32 -8.76
CA GLY A 53 -11.12 17.53 -10.04
C GLY A 53 -12.33 18.49 -9.96
N CYS A 54 -12.86 18.77 -8.77
CA CYS A 54 -13.89 19.80 -8.55
C CYS A 54 -13.36 21.24 -8.47
N GLY A 55 -12.05 21.46 -8.60
CA GLY A 55 -11.40 22.76 -8.52
C GLY A 55 -11.15 23.29 -7.10
N GLN A 56 -11.69 22.63 -6.07
CA GLN A 56 -11.42 23.01 -4.67
C GLN A 56 -10.10 22.40 -4.16
N PRO A 57 -9.37 23.12 -3.28
CA PRO A 57 -8.13 22.62 -2.70
C PRO A 57 -8.38 21.50 -1.69
N CYS A 58 -7.35 20.69 -1.41
CA CYS A 58 -7.44 19.55 -0.49
C CYS A 58 -7.99 19.92 0.89
N TYR A 59 -7.59 21.06 1.45
CA TYR A 59 -7.99 21.48 2.80
C TYR A 59 -9.46 21.91 2.90
N ALA A 60 -10.13 22.17 1.77
CA ALA A 60 -11.56 22.44 1.71
C ALA A 60 -12.40 21.15 1.70
N HIS A 61 -11.75 20.00 1.51
CA HIS A 61 -12.38 18.69 1.57
C HIS A 61 -12.36 18.20 3.02
N ARG A 62 -13.49 17.63 3.44
CA ARG A 62 -13.59 16.98 4.74
C ARG A 62 -13.47 15.48 4.54
N THR A 63 -12.44 14.88 5.10
CA THR A 63 -12.35 13.42 5.21
C THR A 63 -13.31 12.95 6.30
N LEU A 64 -14.17 12.00 5.96
CA LEU A 64 -15.08 11.37 6.92
C LEU A 64 -14.44 10.08 7.41
N VAL A 65 -14.14 10.01 8.71
CA VAL A 65 -13.75 8.78 9.38
C VAL A 65 -15.00 8.26 10.08
N GLU A 66 -15.51 7.13 9.60
CA GLU A 66 -16.70 6.47 10.16
C GLU A 66 -16.27 5.23 10.94
N THR A 67 -16.90 5.03 12.08
CA THR A 67 -16.80 3.79 12.83
C THR A 67 -17.62 2.68 12.18
N LYS A 68 -17.35 1.43 12.59
CA LYS A 68 -18.10 0.26 12.16
C LYS A 68 -19.61 0.43 12.38
N GLN A 69 -20.00 0.86 13.59
CA GLN A 69 -21.40 1.05 13.98
C GLN A 69 -22.09 2.14 13.15
N GLU A 70 -21.40 3.24 12.87
CA GLU A 70 -21.93 4.32 12.03
C GLU A 70 -22.21 3.86 10.60
N ARG A 71 -21.38 2.96 10.05
CA ARG A 71 -21.61 2.37 8.72
C ARG A 71 -22.77 1.38 8.70
N GLU A 72 -22.87 0.53 9.72
CA GLU A 72 -23.99 -0.41 9.88
C GLU A 72 -25.33 0.33 9.99
N ALA A 73 -25.38 1.40 10.79
CA ALA A 73 -26.57 2.24 10.93
C ALA A 73 -26.99 2.92 9.61
N ARG A 74 -26.04 3.18 8.71
CA ARG A 74 -26.28 3.71 7.36
C ARG A 74 -26.60 2.64 6.33
N GLY A 75 -26.62 1.36 6.71
CA GLY A 75 -26.84 0.23 5.80
C GLY A 75 -25.69 0.02 4.81
N GLN A 76 -24.49 0.52 5.11
CA GLN A 76 -23.31 0.33 4.26
C GLN A 76 -22.64 -1.02 4.56
N PRO A 77 -22.00 -1.65 3.57
CA PRO A 77 -21.34 -2.93 3.79
C PRO A 77 -20.18 -2.77 4.77
N VAL A 78 -20.15 -3.66 5.76
CA VAL A 78 -19.12 -3.73 6.78
C VAL A 78 -18.41 -5.07 6.67
N GLY A 79 -17.08 -5.04 6.77
CA GLY A 79 -16.26 -6.25 6.75
C GLY A 79 -16.61 -7.17 7.92
N LYS A 80 -16.58 -8.49 7.69
CA LYS A 80 -16.76 -9.47 8.78
C LYS A 80 -15.60 -9.36 9.76
N ASP A 81 -15.89 -9.45 11.05
CA ASP A 81 -14.85 -9.61 12.07
C ASP A 81 -14.24 -10.99 11.88
N VAL A 82 -13.10 -11.05 11.19
CA VAL A 82 -12.36 -12.30 11.05
C VAL A 82 -11.48 -12.40 12.29
N PRO A 83 -11.68 -13.38 13.19
CA PRO A 83 -10.70 -13.66 14.21
C PRO A 83 -9.39 -13.93 13.48
N TYR A 84 -8.32 -13.25 13.87
CA TYR A 84 -7.02 -13.31 13.21
C TYR A 84 -6.59 -14.78 13.05
N ALA A 85 -6.83 -15.34 11.87
CA ALA A 85 -6.55 -16.71 11.52
C ALA A 85 -5.35 -16.67 10.58
N ALA A 86 -4.16 -16.52 11.16
CA ALA A 86 -2.90 -16.68 10.45
C ALA A 86 -2.70 -18.16 10.06
N MET A 87 -3.46 -18.64 9.08
CA MET A 87 -3.17 -19.89 8.37
C MET A 87 -2.12 -19.62 7.28
N GLY A 88 -0.91 -19.21 7.70
CA GLY A 88 0.20 -18.95 6.78
C GLY A 88 1.29 -18.06 7.36
N GLY A 89 2.11 -18.61 8.27
CA GLY A 89 3.48 -18.17 8.62
C GLY A 89 3.68 -16.81 9.31
N LEU A 90 2.81 -15.83 9.08
CA LEU A 90 2.88 -14.50 9.66
C LEU A 90 1.76 -14.39 10.69
N THR A 91 2.08 -14.68 11.95
CA THR A 91 1.17 -14.63 13.11
C THR A 91 1.21 -13.29 13.84
N GLY A 92 2.02 -12.35 13.36
CA GLY A 92 2.01 -10.95 13.75
C GLY A 92 3.05 -10.15 12.96
N PHE A 93 3.10 -8.83 13.19
CA PHE A 93 4.17 -7.99 12.64
C PHE A 93 5.56 -8.44 13.12
N SER A 94 5.65 -9.11 14.27
CA SER A 94 6.89 -9.72 14.79
C SER A 94 7.42 -10.86 13.92
N SER A 95 6.56 -11.59 13.19
CA SER A 95 7.00 -12.66 12.29
C SER A 95 7.84 -12.13 11.11
N LEU A 96 7.73 -10.84 10.79
CA LEU A 96 8.54 -10.18 9.75
C LEU A 96 9.93 -9.77 10.23
N LEU A 97 10.12 -9.68 11.56
CA LEU A 97 11.35 -9.14 12.15
C LEU A 97 12.56 -10.04 11.85
N ASP A 98 12.37 -11.36 11.88
CA ASP A 98 13.41 -12.34 11.57
C ASP A 98 13.96 -12.17 10.14
N GLY A 99 13.08 -11.95 9.16
CA GLY A 99 13.46 -11.65 7.79
C GLY A 99 14.14 -10.29 7.62
N TYR A 100 13.73 -9.28 8.39
CA TYR A 100 14.38 -7.97 8.40
C TYR A 100 15.82 -8.05 8.93
N LEU A 101 16.01 -8.72 10.06
CA LEU A 101 17.33 -8.91 10.68
C LEU A 101 18.28 -9.71 9.77
N ALA A 102 17.78 -10.70 9.06
CA ALA A 102 18.57 -11.46 8.09
C ALA A 102 19.03 -10.60 6.89
N MET A 103 18.19 -9.68 6.41
CA MET A 103 18.57 -8.73 5.35
C MET A 103 19.58 -7.68 5.84
N ASP A 104 19.42 -7.19 7.08
CA ASP A 104 20.34 -6.20 7.69
C ASP A 104 21.73 -6.81 7.89
N ALA A 105 21.80 -8.04 8.42
CA ALA A 105 23.07 -8.76 8.60
C ALA A 105 23.77 -9.09 7.28
N SER A 106 23.01 -9.30 6.20
CA SER A 106 23.57 -9.54 4.87
C SER A 106 24.13 -8.26 4.22
N ALA A 107 23.78 -7.08 4.72
CA ALA A 107 24.28 -5.81 4.21
C ALA A 107 25.62 -5.38 4.84
N GLU A 108 26.03 -6.00 5.95
CA GLU A 108 27.24 -5.64 6.70
C GLU A 108 28.46 -6.53 6.40
N GLU A 109 28.29 -7.71 5.80
CA GLU A 109 29.37 -8.70 5.57
C GLU A 109 29.94 -8.71 4.13
N ASP A 110 29.74 -7.67 3.32
CA ASP A 110 30.35 -7.54 1.99
C ASP A 110 31.46 -6.46 1.97
N ARG A 111 32.48 -6.66 2.80
CA ARG A 111 33.83 -6.06 2.65
C ARG A 111 34.92 -6.99 3.17
N ASP A 112 35.15 -8.10 2.48
CA ASP A 112 36.53 -8.56 2.23
C ASP A 112 36.60 -9.43 0.97
N ASP A 113 37.63 -9.16 0.17
CA ASP A 113 37.89 -9.68 -1.17
C ASP A 113 38.46 -11.11 -1.06
N GLY A 114 37.74 -12.10 -1.58
CA GLY A 114 38.11 -13.50 -1.37
C GLY A 114 37.38 -14.49 -2.28
N CYS A 115 37.70 -14.44 -3.57
CA CYS A 115 37.39 -15.48 -4.55
C CYS A 115 37.57 -16.90 -3.95
N LEU A 116 36.49 -17.71 -3.90
CA LEU A 116 36.41 -19.08 -4.45
C LEU A 116 35.16 -19.86 -4.02
N GLN A 117 34.52 -20.47 -5.03
CA GLN A 117 33.70 -21.70 -5.02
C GLN A 117 32.18 -21.60 -4.76
N THR A 118 31.44 -21.52 -5.87
CA THR A 118 30.13 -22.15 -6.05
C THR A 118 30.16 -23.65 -5.74
N PRO A 119 29.03 -24.22 -5.30
CA PRO A 119 28.45 -25.30 -6.09
C PRO A 119 26.94 -25.10 -6.35
N SER A 120 26.64 -24.97 -7.64
CA SER A 120 25.73 -25.83 -8.40
C SER A 120 24.34 -26.15 -7.84
N ALA A 121 23.35 -25.58 -8.54
CA ALA A 121 21.95 -25.95 -8.55
C ALA A 121 21.69 -27.47 -8.43
N LEU A 122 20.94 -27.87 -7.41
CA LEU A 122 20.25 -29.17 -7.39
C LEU A 122 19.00 -29.08 -8.27
N ARG A 123 19.14 -29.60 -9.49
CA ARG A 123 18.04 -29.91 -10.40
C ARG A 123 17.18 -31.02 -9.79
N MET A 124 15.88 -30.78 -9.62
CA MET A 124 14.91 -31.85 -9.41
C MET A 124 14.52 -32.40 -10.78
N SER A 125 14.89 -33.64 -11.05
CA SER A 125 14.52 -34.40 -12.26
C SER A 125 13.12 -34.98 -12.15
N ASP A 126 12.36 -34.83 -13.24
CA ASP A 126 11.05 -35.42 -13.51
C ASP A 126 11.00 -36.93 -13.22
N ALA A 127 10.04 -37.33 -12.38
CA ALA A 127 9.61 -38.72 -12.25
C ALA A 127 8.28 -38.90 -12.99
N SER A 128 8.37 -39.52 -14.16
CA SER A 128 7.24 -40.04 -14.92
C SER A 128 6.61 -41.21 -14.18
N LEU A 129 5.35 -41.07 -13.74
CA LEU A 129 4.52 -42.19 -13.30
C LEU A 129 3.27 -42.26 -14.18
N ARG A 130 3.19 -43.37 -14.93
CA ARG A 130 2.02 -43.80 -15.70
C ARG A 130 0.88 -44.14 -14.74
N ALA A 131 -0.33 -43.68 -15.06
CA ALA A 131 -1.57 -44.34 -14.63
C ALA A 131 -2.59 -44.27 -15.77
N SER A 132 -2.94 -45.43 -16.30
CA SER A 132 -4.05 -45.65 -17.22
C SER A 132 -5.38 -45.40 -16.51
N GLY A 133 -6.31 -44.70 -17.16
CA GLY A 133 -7.67 -44.51 -16.66
C GLY A 133 -8.58 -43.96 -17.74
N SER A 134 -9.23 -44.87 -18.46
CA SER A 134 -10.24 -44.63 -19.49
C SER A 134 -11.50 -43.92 -18.92
N GLY A 135 -11.90 -42.81 -19.52
CA GLY A 135 -13.17 -42.14 -19.25
C GLY A 135 -13.80 -41.61 -20.54
N LEU A 136 -14.87 -42.27 -20.99
CA LEU A 136 -15.61 -41.95 -22.21
C LEU A 136 -16.23 -40.54 -22.17
N CYS A 137 -16.03 -39.78 -23.25
CA CYS A 137 -16.74 -38.53 -23.52
C CYS A 137 -17.98 -38.84 -24.37
N GLN A 138 -19.17 -38.79 -23.78
CA GLN A 138 -20.43 -38.94 -24.51
C GLN A 138 -20.85 -37.62 -25.16
N LYS A 139 -20.97 -37.66 -26.48
CA LYS A 139 -21.56 -36.61 -27.33
C LYS A 139 -23.04 -36.45 -26.98
N ARG A 140 -23.47 -35.23 -26.66
CA ARG A 140 -24.89 -34.86 -26.72
C ARG A 140 -25.17 -34.18 -28.04
N SER A 141 -26.02 -34.81 -28.85
CA SER A 141 -26.61 -34.22 -30.06
C SER A 141 -28.02 -34.78 -30.24
N ASN A 142 -29.02 -33.91 -30.14
CA ASN A 142 -30.33 -33.94 -30.82
C ASN A 142 -31.07 -32.66 -30.36
N LYS A 143 -31.40 -31.68 -31.20
CA LYS A 143 -32.30 -31.65 -32.36
C LYS A 143 -33.72 -32.12 -32.03
N GLN A 144 -34.58 -31.11 -31.82
CA GLN A 144 -35.94 -31.02 -32.33
C GLN A 144 -36.23 -29.54 -32.58
#